data_AF-A0A7J2RHP5-F1
#
_entry.id   AF-A0A7J2RHP5-F1
#
_cell.length_a   1.000
_cell.length_b   1.000
_cell.length_c   1.000
_cell.angle_alpha   90.00
_cell.angle_beta   90.00
_cell.angle_gamma   90.00
#
_symmetry.space_group_name_H-M   'P 1'
#
loop_
_entity.id
_entity.type
_entity.pdbx_description
1 polymer ?
#
loop_
_entity_poly.entity_id
_entity_poly.type
_entity_poly.pdbx_seq_one_letter_code
_entity_poly.pdbx_strand_id
1 'polypeptide(L)'
;MEKSDVEFKKLNISIFSLNYFIQGLNQSMFAVIVPIYLILELRTVASEDIAFLTSIVLLPFAIKFVYGMLSDKFSFKKLGRRKPWIIGPISISGLLWVILPFIITPKSVFMTFLISGVIIILGVAIADTAIDGLILDICPKEQLGRTQGICWGFRSVGIITGGPLIVAFYLLVGGNIELIFIGLGIIMI
;
A
#
# COMPACT_ATOMS: atom_id res chain seq x y z
N MET A 1 -3.89 -22.42 -24.91
CA MET A 1 -3.57 -22.01 -23.53
C MET A 1 -4.62 -22.63 -22.63
N GLU A 2 -4.21 -23.65 -21.90
CA GLU A 2 -5.04 -24.35 -20.92
C GLU A 2 -5.52 -23.32 -19.88
N LYS A 3 -6.82 -23.02 -19.87
CA LYS A 3 -7.42 -22.31 -18.74
C LYS A 3 -7.31 -23.28 -17.57
N SER A 4 -6.35 -23.08 -16.68
CA SER A 4 -6.43 -23.71 -15.37
C SER A 4 -7.73 -23.20 -14.75
N ASP A 5 -8.71 -24.06 -14.55
CA ASP A 5 -9.99 -23.76 -13.93
C ASP A 5 -9.76 -23.38 -12.46
N VAL A 6 -9.28 -22.16 -12.22
CA VAL A 6 -9.20 -21.59 -10.87
C VAL A 6 -10.63 -21.25 -10.49
N GLU A 7 -11.26 -22.17 -9.78
CA GLU A 7 -12.60 -22.01 -9.26
C GLU A 7 -12.68 -20.77 -8.35
N PHE A 8 -13.57 -19.83 -8.67
CA PHE A 8 -13.79 -18.65 -7.85
C PHE A 8 -14.50 -19.03 -6.55
N LYS A 9 -13.77 -18.96 -5.43
CA LYS A 9 -14.29 -19.28 -4.09
C LYS A 9 -14.54 -18.01 -3.31
N LYS A 10 -15.48 -18.05 -2.36
CA LYS A 10 -15.72 -16.95 -1.40
C LYS A 10 -14.44 -16.49 -0.69
N LEU A 11 -13.51 -17.42 -0.43
CA LEU A 11 -12.20 -17.13 0.14
C LEU A 11 -11.37 -16.14 -0.70
N ASN A 12 -11.51 -16.15 -2.03
CA ASN A 12 -10.81 -15.20 -2.90
C ASN A 12 -11.24 -13.76 -2.62
N ILE A 13 -12.54 -13.52 -2.39
CA ILE A 13 -13.06 -12.19 -2.02
C ILE A 13 -12.39 -11.72 -0.72
N SER A 14 -12.28 -12.59 0.28
CA SER A 14 -11.62 -12.25 1.55
C SER A 14 -10.14 -11.91 1.36
N ILE A 15 -9.41 -12.67 0.53
CA ILE A 15 -8.00 -12.40 0.23
C ILE A 15 -7.84 -11.05 -0.49
N PHE A 16 -8.66 -10.77 -1.51
CA PHE A 16 -8.64 -9.50 -2.22
C PHE A 16 -8.97 -8.34 -1.28
N SER A 17 -10.00 -8.50 -0.46
CA SER A 17 -10.43 -7.49 0.51
C SER A 17 -9.34 -7.19 1.54
N LEU A 18 -8.63 -8.21 2.03
CA LEU A 18 -7.51 -8.02 2.95
C LEU A 18 -6.36 -7.24 2.31
N ASN A 19 -6.02 -7.54 1.06
CA ASN A 19 -4.99 -6.77 0.35
C ASN A 19 -5.40 -5.31 0.14
N TYR A 20 -6.65 -5.08 -0.25
CA TYR A 20 -7.21 -3.73 -0.38
C TYR A 20 -7.25 -2.98 0.96
N PHE A 21 -7.54 -3.68 2.06
CA PHE A 21 -7.46 -3.12 3.41
C PHE A 21 -6.02 -2.67 3.74
N ILE A 22 -5.01 -3.51 3.48
CA ILE A 22 -3.59 -3.17 3.67
C ILE A 22 -3.16 -1.99 2.79
N GLN A 23 -3.63 -1.96 1.53
CA GLN A 23 -3.43 -0.81 0.65
C GLN A 23 -4.03 0.47 1.25
N GLY A 24 -5.23 0.38 1.81
CA GLY A 24 -5.88 1.50 2.52
C GLY A 24 -5.06 2.00 3.71
N LEU A 25 -4.54 1.08 4.53
CA LEU A 25 -3.63 1.42 5.64
C LEU A 25 -2.41 2.20 5.13
N ASN A 26 -1.76 1.69 4.08
CA ASN A 26 -0.56 2.29 3.51
C ASN A 26 -0.84 3.68 2.90
N GLN A 27 -1.96 3.84 2.19
CA GLN A 27 -2.40 5.14 1.69
C GLN A 27 -2.60 6.15 2.82
N SER A 28 -3.18 5.71 3.94
CA SER A 28 -3.41 6.58 5.10
C SER A 28 -2.12 7.04 5.78
N MET A 29 -1.04 6.25 5.70
CA MET A 29 0.26 6.67 6.23
C MET A 29 0.73 7.97 5.56
N PHE A 30 0.74 8.04 4.23
CA PHE A 30 1.21 9.24 3.52
C PHE A 30 0.19 10.37 3.51
N ALA A 31 -1.11 10.06 3.66
CA ALA A 31 -2.16 11.06 3.72
C ALA A 31 -2.28 11.73 5.10
N VAL A 32 -1.96 11.02 6.19
CA VAL A 32 -2.23 11.47 7.56
C VAL A 32 -1.00 11.35 8.46
N ILE A 33 -0.45 10.15 8.65
CA ILE A 33 0.56 9.87 9.68
C ILE A 33 1.89 10.56 9.37
N VAL A 34 2.40 10.44 8.14
CA VAL A 34 3.69 11.02 7.73
C VAL A 34 3.67 12.55 7.79
N PRO A 35 2.64 13.27 7.28
CA PRO A 35 2.51 14.71 7.51
C PRO A 35 2.58 15.09 8.99
N ILE A 36 1.85 14.39 9.86
CA ILE A 36 1.86 14.65 11.31
C ILE A 36 3.26 14.41 11.89
N TYR A 37 3.90 13.29 11.54
CA TYR A 37 5.24 12.96 12.01
C TYR A 37 6.26 14.02 11.59
N LEU A 38 6.23 14.48 10.33
CA LEU A 38 7.10 15.54 9.84
C LEU A 38 6.92 16.85 10.61
N ILE A 39 5.68 17.24 10.91
CA ILE A 39 5.38 18.45 11.70
C ILE A 39 5.95 18.33 13.12
N LEU A 40 5.80 17.16 13.75
CA LEU A 40 6.28 16.91 15.11
C LEU A 40 7.82 16.91 15.19
N GLU A 41 8.50 16.26 14.25
CA GLU A 41 9.96 16.13 14.25
C GLU A 41 10.68 17.42 13.85
N LEU A 42 10.23 18.07 12.77
CA LEU A 42 10.93 19.25 12.23
C LEU A 42 10.50 20.56 12.89
N ARG A 43 9.43 20.56 13.70
CA ARG A 43 8.78 21.71 14.35
C ARG A 43 8.20 22.76 13.40
N THR A 44 8.84 22.97 12.25
CA THR A 44 8.42 23.85 11.17
C THR A 44 8.66 23.15 9.85
N VAL A 45 7.59 22.64 9.23
CA VAL A 45 7.58 22.19 7.83
C VAL A 45 6.55 23.06 7.13
N ALA A 46 6.93 23.67 6.00
CA ALA A 46 5.95 24.41 5.22
C ALA A 46 4.89 23.44 4.69
N SER A 47 3.61 23.83 4.72
CA SER A 47 2.54 23.01 4.18
C SER A 47 2.74 22.70 2.69
N GLU A 48 3.44 23.58 1.98
CA GLU A 48 3.88 23.41 0.59
C GLU A 48 4.82 22.22 0.43
N ASP A 49 5.77 22.02 1.34
CA ASP A 49 6.73 20.90 1.29
C ASP A 49 6.02 19.56 1.52
N ILE A 50 5.05 19.52 2.43
CA ILE A 50 4.22 18.33 2.68
C ILE A 50 3.41 17.99 1.42
N ALA A 51 2.75 18.98 0.81
CA ALA A 51 2.00 18.79 -0.41
C ALA A 51 2.88 18.33 -1.58
N PHE A 52 4.09 18.90 -1.69
CA PHE A 52 5.09 18.49 -2.67
C PHE A 52 5.50 17.03 -2.46
N LEU A 53 5.85 16.65 -1.23
CA LEU A 53 6.22 15.27 -0.89
C LEU A 53 5.11 14.29 -1.26
N THR A 54 3.87 14.53 -0.80
CA THR A 54 2.74 13.65 -1.10
C THR A 54 2.50 13.53 -2.60
N SER A 55 2.63 14.62 -3.35
CA SER A 55 2.45 14.62 -4.82
C SER A 55 3.49 13.74 -5.52
N ILE A 56 4.78 13.86 -5.14
CA ILE A 56 5.86 13.05 -5.71
C ILE A 56 5.69 11.58 -5.33
N VAL A 57 5.38 11.30 -4.06
CA VAL A 57 5.19 9.94 -3.55
C VAL A 57 4.04 9.20 -4.27
N LEU A 58 3.01 9.91 -4.73
CA LEU A 58 1.88 9.31 -5.45
C LEU A 58 2.11 9.11 -6.95
N LEU A 59 3.18 9.67 -7.54
CA LEU A 59 3.50 9.51 -8.97
C LEU A 59 3.50 8.05 -9.48
N PRO A 60 3.95 7.04 -8.72
CA PRO A 60 3.91 5.67 -9.20
C PRO A 60 2.52 5.18 -9.61
N PHE A 61 1.44 5.67 -8.97
CA PHE A 61 0.08 5.35 -9.38
C PHE A 61 -0.32 5.94 -10.74
N ALA A 62 0.30 7.05 -11.17
CA ALA A 62 0.00 7.67 -12.46
C ALA A 62 0.44 6.80 -13.66
N ILE A 63 1.49 5.98 -13.47
CA ILE A 63 2.05 5.10 -14.50
C ILE A 63 1.66 3.63 -14.31
N LYS A 64 0.56 3.37 -13.59
CA LYS A 64 0.07 2.03 -13.25
C LYS A 64 -0.11 1.11 -14.47
N PHE A 65 -0.48 1.67 -15.62
CA PHE A 65 -0.63 0.92 -16.88
C PHE A 65 0.65 0.20 -17.32
N VAL A 66 1.83 0.75 -17.00
CA VAL A 66 3.13 0.13 -17.30
C VAL A 66 3.27 -1.19 -16.56
N TYR A 67 2.95 -1.20 -15.26
CA TYR A 67 3.04 -2.40 -14.42
C TYR A 67 2.02 -3.46 -14.84
N GLY A 68 0.85 -3.03 -15.31
CA GLY A 68 -0.16 -3.91 -15.91
C GLY A 68 0.44 -4.69 -17.08
N MET A 69 0.99 -3.98 -18.07
CA MET A 69 1.65 -4.59 -19.23
C MET A 69 2.82 -5.51 -18.84
N LEU A 70 3.64 -5.09 -17.86
CA LEU A 70 4.76 -5.91 -17.39
C LEU A 70 4.29 -7.20 -16.72
N SER A 71 3.29 -7.13 -15.84
CA SER A 71 2.73 -8.29 -15.15
C SER A 71 1.97 -9.25 -16.08
N ASP A 72 1.42 -8.73 -17.20
CA ASP A 72 0.83 -9.55 -18.26
C ASP A 72 1.88 -10.32 -19.05
N LYS A 73 2.99 -9.64 -19.39
CA LYS A 73 4.05 -10.18 -20.24
C LYS A 73 4.97 -11.16 -19.52
N PHE A 74 5.33 -10.87 -18.28
CA PHE A 74 6.33 -11.61 -17.52
C PHE A 74 5.66 -12.48 -16.46
N SER A 75 5.60 -13.78 -16.71
CA SER A 75 5.10 -14.79 -15.77
C SER A 75 6.26 -15.58 -15.17
N PHE A 76 6.23 -15.80 -13.85
CA PHE A 76 7.20 -16.66 -13.18
C PHE A 76 6.68 -18.09 -13.15
N LYS A 77 7.34 -18.99 -13.89
CA LYS A 77 6.90 -20.39 -14.10
C LYS A 77 6.56 -21.16 -12.82
N LYS A 78 7.21 -20.85 -11.68
CA LYS A 78 7.01 -21.59 -10.40
C LYS A 78 5.95 -20.99 -9.47
N LEU A 79 5.64 -19.69 -9.58
CA LEU A 79 4.79 -18.98 -8.62
C LEU A 79 3.47 -18.48 -9.24
N GLY A 80 3.30 -18.68 -10.55
CA GLY A 80 2.15 -18.20 -11.31
C GLY A 80 2.37 -16.79 -11.88
N ARG A 81 1.41 -16.36 -12.71
CA ARG A 81 1.53 -15.10 -13.47
C ARG A 81 1.46 -13.86 -12.60
N ARG A 82 0.46 -13.75 -11.72
CA ARG A 82 0.19 -12.52 -10.94
C ARG A 82 0.81 -12.49 -9.55
N LYS A 83 0.87 -13.65 -8.88
CA LYS A 83 1.27 -13.75 -7.47
C LYS A 83 2.63 -13.12 -7.13
N PRO A 84 3.70 -13.27 -7.92
CA PRO A 84 4.99 -12.63 -7.66
C PRO A 84 4.94 -11.11 -7.71
N TRP A 85 4.12 -10.57 -8.62
CA TRP A 85 3.88 -9.14 -8.78
C TRP A 85 3.03 -8.55 -7.65
N ILE A 86 2.45 -9.39 -6.80
CA ILE A 86 1.72 -8.98 -5.58
C ILE A 86 2.68 -9.06 -4.39
N ILE A 87 3.22 -10.26 -4.13
CA ILE A 87 3.98 -10.56 -2.90
C ILE A 87 5.32 -9.83 -2.89
N GLY A 88 6.11 -9.89 -3.97
CA GLY A 88 7.45 -9.29 -3.97
C GLY A 88 7.41 -7.78 -3.70
N PRO A 89 6.64 -7.01 -4.48
CA PRO A 89 6.53 -5.57 -4.29
C PRO A 89 5.97 -5.17 -2.91
N ILE A 90 4.94 -5.87 -2.41
CA ILE A 90 4.36 -5.53 -1.10
C ILE A 90 5.30 -5.87 0.06
N SER A 91 6.05 -6.97 -0.01
CA SER A 91 7.07 -7.32 0.99
C SER A 91 8.23 -6.32 1.00
N ILE A 92 8.67 -5.82 -0.17
CA ILE A 92 9.68 -4.76 -0.23
C ILE A 92 9.18 -3.48 0.45
N SER A 93 7.94 -3.07 0.15
CA SER A 93 7.31 -1.93 0.82
C SER A 93 7.18 -2.14 2.33
N GLY A 94 6.81 -3.35 2.77
CA GLY A 94 6.74 -3.70 4.18
C GLY A 94 8.08 -3.64 4.89
N LEU A 95 9.14 -4.19 4.28
CA LEU A 95 10.50 -4.13 4.81
C LEU A 95 10.99 -2.68 4.96
N LEU A 96 10.69 -1.81 3.99
CA LEU A 96 11.03 -0.39 4.09
C LEU A 96 10.31 0.30 5.24
N TRP A 97 9.03 -0.02 5.49
CA TRP A 97 8.31 0.48 6.66
C TRP A 97 8.94 0.03 7.98
N VAL A 98 9.42 -1.21 8.07
CA VAL A 98 10.16 -1.71 9.25
C VAL A 98 11.50 -0.98 9.41
N ILE A 99 12.23 -0.75 8.33
CA ILE A 99 13.56 -0.13 8.38
C ILE A 99 13.50 1.38 8.64
N LEU A 100 12.40 2.04 8.25
CA LEU A 100 12.26 3.49 8.26
C LEU A 100 12.69 4.17 9.58
N PRO A 101 12.18 3.73 10.76
CA PRO A 101 12.53 4.36 12.02
C PRO A 101 14.04 4.33 12.34
N PHE A 102 14.75 3.33 11.84
CA PHE A 102 16.18 3.14 12.12
C PHE A 102 17.09 4.01 11.24
N ILE A 103 16.54 4.59 10.17
CA ILE A 103 17.30 5.40 9.20
C ILE A 103 16.85 6.87 9.18
N ILE A 104 15.75 7.20 9.84
CA ILE A 104 15.30 8.59 9.98
C ILE A 104 16.26 9.33 10.91
N THR A 105 16.69 10.51 10.46
CA THR A 105 17.39 11.47 11.30
C THR A 105 16.72 12.83 11.18
N PRO A 106 16.80 13.70 12.21
CA PRO A 106 16.19 15.03 12.14
C PRO A 106 16.67 15.87 10.94
N LYS A 107 17.91 15.64 10.47
CA LYS A 107 18.50 16.37 9.33
C LYS A 107 18.04 15.84 7.97
N SER A 108 17.58 14.59 7.89
CA SER A 108 17.27 13.93 6.61
C SER A 108 15.83 13.48 6.49
N VAL A 109 15.00 13.63 7.53
CA VAL A 109 13.65 13.04 7.62
C VAL A 109 12.80 13.30 6.38
N PHE A 110 12.80 14.53 5.84
CA PHE A 110 12.06 14.87 4.63
C PHE A 110 12.53 14.05 3.41
N MET A 111 13.84 14.05 3.13
CA MET A 111 14.42 13.31 2.01
C MET A 111 14.29 11.80 2.19
N THR A 112 14.41 11.31 3.44
CA THR A 112 14.18 9.90 3.77
C THR A 112 12.77 9.50 3.36
N PHE A 113 11.73 10.22 3.82
CA PHE A 113 10.33 9.94 3.46
C PHE A 113 10.02 10.14 1.98
N LEU A 114 10.64 11.10 1.32
CA LEU A 114 10.45 11.33 -0.11
C LEU A 114 10.93 10.11 -0.92
N ILE A 115 12.17 9.67 -0.68
CA ILE A 115 12.77 8.55 -1.43
C ILE A 115 12.10 7.24 -1.05
N SER A 116 12.00 6.94 0.25
CA SER A 116 11.38 5.70 0.72
C SER A 116 9.90 5.66 0.34
N GLY A 117 9.19 6.79 0.40
CA GLY A 117 7.78 6.87 0.07
C GLY A 117 7.50 6.55 -1.39
N VAL A 118 8.33 7.06 -2.31
CA VAL A 118 8.23 6.69 -3.72
C VAL A 118 8.41 5.18 -3.91
N ILE A 119 9.39 4.56 -3.25
CA ILE A 119 9.64 3.12 -3.38
C ILE A 119 8.50 2.30 -2.74
N ILE A 120 8.03 2.71 -1.56
CA ILE A 120 6.91 2.07 -0.87
C ILE A 120 5.65 2.11 -1.74
N ILE A 121 5.28 3.30 -2.25
CA ILE A 121 4.09 3.47 -3.10
C ILE A 121 4.27 2.80 -4.47
N LEU A 122 5.48 2.77 -5.01
CA LEU A 122 5.76 1.97 -6.21
C LEU A 122 5.43 0.49 -5.98
N GLY A 123 5.88 -0.08 -4.86
CA GLY A 123 5.57 -1.47 -4.53
C GLY A 123 4.06 -1.71 -4.35
N VAL A 124 3.38 -0.81 -3.65
CA VAL A 124 1.91 -0.86 -3.49
C VAL A 124 1.19 -0.73 -4.83
N ALA A 125 1.61 0.17 -5.72
CA ALA A 125 0.99 0.38 -7.03
C ALA A 125 1.17 -0.84 -7.95
N ILE A 126 2.34 -1.48 -7.93
CA ILE A 126 2.58 -2.72 -8.68
C ILE A 126 1.67 -3.84 -8.16
N ALA A 127 1.63 -4.03 -6.83
CA ALA A 127 0.80 -5.07 -6.21
C ALA A 127 -0.70 -4.86 -6.49
N ASP A 128 -1.18 -3.62 -6.34
CA ASP A 128 -2.56 -3.22 -6.65
C ASP A 128 -2.93 -3.53 -8.11
N THR A 129 -2.05 -3.23 -9.06
CA THR A 129 -2.27 -3.57 -10.48
C THR A 129 -2.36 -5.07 -10.72
N ALA A 130 -1.48 -5.83 -10.07
CA ALA A 130 -1.45 -7.28 -10.22
C ALA A 130 -2.68 -7.95 -9.58
N ILE A 131 -3.18 -7.41 -8.46
CA ILE A 131 -4.43 -7.85 -7.83
C ILE A 131 -5.63 -7.53 -8.72
N ASP A 132 -5.70 -6.33 -9.29
CA ASP A 132 -6.79 -5.98 -10.22
C ASP A 132 -6.84 -6.93 -11.41
N GLY A 133 -5.68 -7.22 -12.01
CA GLY A 133 -5.56 -8.23 -13.06
C GLY A 133 -5.98 -9.62 -12.59
N LEU A 134 -5.62 -10.01 -11.37
CA LEU A 134 -5.99 -11.30 -10.79
C LEU A 134 -7.50 -11.43 -10.52
N ILE A 135 -8.16 -10.35 -10.07
CA ILE A 135 -9.61 -10.30 -9.88
C ILE A 135 -10.30 -10.51 -11.23
N LEU A 136 -9.84 -9.80 -12.28
CA LEU A 136 -10.38 -9.96 -13.64
C LEU A 136 -10.13 -11.36 -14.23
N ASP A 137 -9.01 -11.98 -13.87
CA ASP A 137 -8.64 -13.31 -14.35
C ASP A 137 -9.52 -14.43 -13.75
N ILE A 138 -9.99 -14.29 -12.50
CA ILE A 138 -10.65 -15.37 -11.74
C ILE A 138 -12.14 -15.10 -11.48
N CYS A 139 -12.56 -13.85 -11.32
CA CYS A 139 -13.92 -13.54 -10.87
C CYS A 139 -14.94 -13.62 -12.04
N PRO A 140 -16.07 -14.35 -11.87
CA PRO A 140 -17.15 -14.37 -12.85
C PRO A 140 -17.71 -12.97 -13.12
N LYS A 141 -18.10 -12.70 -14.37
CA LYS A 141 -18.53 -11.36 -14.80
C LYS A 141 -19.69 -10.81 -13.99
N GLU A 142 -20.60 -11.68 -13.58
CA GLU A 142 -21.80 -11.35 -12.80
C GLU A 142 -21.47 -10.94 -11.36
N GLN A 143 -20.30 -11.37 -10.85
CA GLN A 143 -19.84 -11.09 -9.48
C GLN A 143 -18.75 -10.03 -9.40
N LEU A 144 -18.19 -9.59 -10.54
CA LEU A 144 -17.10 -8.62 -10.61
C LEU A 144 -17.45 -7.30 -9.89
N GLY A 145 -18.62 -6.72 -10.20
CA GLY A 145 -19.03 -5.45 -9.60
C GLY A 145 -19.16 -5.54 -8.08
N ARG A 146 -19.76 -6.63 -7.57
CA ARG A 146 -19.89 -6.87 -6.13
C ARG A 146 -18.52 -7.08 -5.47
N THR A 147 -17.66 -7.88 -6.10
CA THR A 147 -16.32 -8.19 -5.57
C THR A 147 -15.48 -6.93 -5.46
N GLN A 148 -15.46 -6.11 -6.52
CA GLN A 148 -14.73 -4.84 -6.53
C GLN A 148 -15.30 -3.84 -5.53
N GLY A 149 -16.63 -3.75 -5.41
CA GLY A 149 -17.28 -2.91 -4.40
C GLY A 149 -16.89 -3.29 -2.97
N ILE A 150 -16.82 -4.59 -2.65
CA ILE A 150 -16.35 -5.07 -1.35
C ILE A 150 -14.87 -4.71 -1.14
N CYS A 151 -14.01 -4.93 -2.14
CA CYS A 151 -12.58 -4.62 -2.05
C CYS A 151 -12.35 -3.12 -1.76
N TRP A 152 -12.99 -2.24 -2.52
CA TRP A 152 -12.91 -0.78 -2.30
C TRP A 152 -13.52 -0.34 -0.97
N GLY A 153 -14.56 -1.03 -0.50
CA GLY A 153 -15.12 -0.87 0.84
C GLY A 153 -14.07 -1.15 1.91
N PHE A 154 -13.38 -2.29 1.83
CA PHE A 154 -12.30 -2.65 2.75
C PHE A 154 -11.09 -1.71 2.66
N ARG A 155 -10.76 -1.20 1.47
CA ARG A 155 -9.75 -0.14 1.33
C ARG A 155 -10.16 1.13 2.07
N SER A 156 -11.42 1.54 1.96
CA SER A 156 -11.94 2.71 2.69
C SER A 156 -11.85 2.51 4.20
N VAL A 157 -12.21 1.30 4.69
CA VAL A 157 -12.01 0.94 6.10
C VAL A 157 -10.54 1.03 6.49
N GLY A 158 -9.62 0.50 5.67
CA GLY A 158 -8.18 0.60 5.89
C GLY A 158 -7.67 2.03 5.95
N ILE A 159 -8.19 2.94 5.13
CA ILE A 159 -7.83 4.36 5.19
C ILE A 159 -8.25 4.96 6.53
N ILE A 160 -9.48 4.71 6.97
CA ILE A 160 -10.02 5.25 8.23
C ILE A 160 -9.28 4.67 9.44
N THR A 161 -9.01 3.37 9.44
CA THR A 161 -8.31 2.71 10.54
C THR A 161 -6.82 3.06 10.58
N GLY A 162 -6.17 3.21 9.42
CA GLY A 162 -4.72 3.42 9.32
C GLY A 162 -4.24 4.83 9.63
N GLY A 163 -5.11 5.84 9.52
CA GLY A 163 -4.74 7.24 9.78
C GLY A 163 -5.59 7.82 10.89
N PRO A 164 -6.84 8.22 10.60
CA PRO A 164 -7.71 8.90 11.57
C PRO A 164 -7.84 8.18 12.92
N LEU A 165 -8.11 6.87 12.94
CA LEU A 165 -8.26 6.14 14.21
C LEU A 165 -6.94 6.00 14.95
N ILE A 166 -5.84 5.73 14.24
CA ILE A 166 -4.50 5.64 14.86
C ILE A 166 -4.07 6.99 15.44
N VAL A 167 -4.32 8.10 14.73
CA VAL A 167 -4.04 9.45 15.25
C VAL A 167 -4.91 9.75 16.46
N ALA A 168 -6.22 9.46 16.41
CA ALA A 168 -7.10 9.67 17.55
C ALA A 168 -6.63 8.90 18.78
N PHE A 169 -6.22 7.64 18.60
CA PHE A 169 -5.64 6.83 19.68
C PHE A 169 -4.32 7.42 20.20
N TYR A 170 -3.42 7.83 19.30
CA TYR A 170 -2.15 8.47 19.65
C TYR A 170 -2.35 9.76 20.46
N LEU A 171 -3.34 10.59 20.11
CA LEU A 171 -3.64 11.82 20.85
C LEU A 171 -4.19 11.57 22.27
N LEU A 172 -4.81 10.40 22.50
CA LEU A 172 -5.39 10.04 23.80
C LEU A 172 -4.39 9.36 24.73
N VAL A 173 -3.55 8.48 24.20
CA VAL A 173 -2.67 7.59 24.98
C VAL A 173 -1.20 8.01 24.89
N GLY A 174 -0.84 8.81 23.89
CA GLY A 174 0.55 9.02 23.50
C GLY A 174 1.16 7.76 22.88
N GLY A 175 2.46 7.79 22.64
CA GLY A 175 3.21 6.65 22.11
C GLY A 175 4.33 7.08 21.17
N ASN A 176 4.96 6.10 20.52
CA ASN A 176 5.92 6.36 19.45
C ASN A 176 5.28 6.05 18.09
N ILE A 177 5.20 7.04 17.21
CA ILE A 177 4.65 6.89 15.86
C ILE A 177 5.45 5.87 15.04
N GLU A 178 6.75 5.74 15.30
CA GLU A 178 7.62 4.78 14.62
C GLU A 178 7.18 3.33 14.81
N LEU A 179 6.53 3.00 15.94
CA LEU A 179 5.96 1.67 16.16
C LEU A 179 4.81 1.37 15.20
N ILE A 180 4.08 2.39 14.74
CA ILE A 180 3.03 2.25 13.73
C ILE A 180 3.66 1.85 12.39
N PHE A 181 4.80 2.45 12.03
CA PHE A 181 5.53 2.10 10.82
C PHE A 181 5.99 0.63 10.85
N ILE A 182 6.59 0.20 11.96
CA ILE A 182 7.02 -1.20 12.14
C ILE A 182 5.82 -2.15 12.08
N GLY A 183 4.74 -1.83 12.80
CA GLY A 183 3.52 -2.64 12.81
C GLY A 183 2.91 -2.81 11.43
N LEU A 184 2.80 -1.72 10.66
CA LEU A 184 2.34 -1.79 9.27
C LEU A 184 3.29 -2.62 8.41
N GLY A 185 4.59 -2.41 8.55
CA GLY A 185 5.60 -3.15 7.80
C GLY A 185 5.51 -4.66 8.01
N ILE A 186 5.29 -5.10 9.26
CA ILE A 186 5.08 -6.51 9.60
C ILE A 186 3.79 -7.06 8.98
N ILE A 187 2.70 -6.28 8.99
CA ILE A 187 1.42 -6.69 8.38
C ILE A 187 1.54 -6.89 6.86
N MET A 188 2.47 -6.18 6.21
CA MET A 188 2.68 -6.23 4.76
C MET A 188 3.56 -7.39 4.28
N ILE A 189 4.32 -8.05 5.16
CA ILE A 189 5.27 -9.13 4.82
C ILE A 189 4.61 -10.48 5.01
#